data_AF-A0A2N5E2X0-F1
#
_entry.id   AF-A0A2N5E2X0-F1
#
_cell.length_a   1.000
_cell.length_b   1.000
_cell.length_c   1.000
_cell.angle_alpha   90.00
_cell.angle_beta   90.00
_cell.angle_gamma   90.00
#
_symmetry.space_group_name_H-M   'P 1'
#
loop_
_entity.id
_entity.type
_entity.pdbx_description
1 polymer ?
#
loop_
_entity_poly.entity_id
_entity_poly.type
_entity_poly.pdbx_seq_one_letter_code
_entity_poly.pdbx_strand_id
1 'polypeptide(L)' 'MTDAQTSAFKVASGNAEPALLNTLFIGALIALLILWAGWGLVHVYRGYAAGKIQEQTMARFVIRLVLLIVISLYLFAG' A
#
# COMPACT_ATOMS: atom_id res chain seq x y z
N MET A 1 -7.44 -23.38 4.72
CA MET A 1 -7.37 -23.60 6.19
C MET A 1 -8.28 -24.77 6.51
N THR A 2 -7.84 -25.73 7.32
CA THR A 2 -8.76 -26.74 7.89
C THR A 2 -9.48 -26.16 9.11
N ASP A 3 -10.64 -26.71 9.49
CA ASP A 3 -11.46 -26.17 10.59
C ASP A 3 -10.68 -26.12 11.93
N ALA A 4 -9.83 -27.12 12.18
CA ALA A 4 -8.96 -27.16 13.35
C ALA A 4 -7.94 -26.00 13.38
N GLN A 5 -7.38 -25.63 12.23
CA GLN A 5 -6.43 -24.52 12.12
C GLN A 5 -7.12 -23.16 12.31
N THR A 6 -8.33 -23.01 11.78
CA THR A 6 -9.15 -21.79 11.95
C THR A 6 -9.52 -21.57 13.41
N SER A 7 -9.90 -22.65 14.11
CA SER A 7 -10.25 -22.61 15.53
C SER A 7 -9.04 -22.28 16.41
N ALA A 8 -7.90 -22.95 16.20
CA ALA A 8 -6.68 -22.67 16.95
C ALA A 8 -6.19 -21.21 16.75
N PHE A 9 -6.28 -20.70 15.52
CA PHE A 9 -5.95 -19.29 15.24
C PHE A 9 -6.91 -18.33 15.94
N LYS A 10 -8.23 -18.55 15.88
CA LYS A 10 -9.23 -17.72 16.58
C LYS A 10 -8.96 -17.66 18.08
N VAL A 11 -8.61 -18.78 18.71
CA VAL A 11 -8.29 -18.80 20.16
C VAL A 11 -7.00 -18.04 20.45
N ALA A 12 -5.96 -18.22 19.64
CA ALA A 12 -4.67 -17.53 19.83
C ALA A 12 -4.73 -16.02 19.52
N SER A 13 -5.61 -15.60 18.62
CA SER A 13 -5.77 -14.20 18.19
C SER A 13 -6.75 -13.40 19.08
N GLY A 14 -7.25 -13.98 20.17
CA GLY A 14 -8.21 -13.32 21.06
C GLY A 14 -9.62 -13.22 20.48
N ASN A 15 -10.09 -14.28 19.81
CA ASN A 15 -11.35 -14.36 19.06
C ASN A 15 -11.42 -13.46 17.82
N ALA A 16 -10.30 -12.92 17.35
CA ALA A 16 -10.28 -12.13 16.13
C ALA A 16 -10.51 -13.02 14.89
N GLU A 17 -11.49 -12.63 14.07
CA GLU A 17 -11.84 -13.38 12.87
C GLU A 17 -10.71 -13.24 11.82
N PRO A 18 -10.19 -14.36 11.26
CA PRO A 18 -9.06 -14.31 10.33
C PRO A 18 -9.30 -13.41 9.11
N ALA A 19 -10.55 -13.38 8.62
CA ALA A 19 -10.95 -12.54 7.51
C ALA A 19 -10.85 -11.05 7.86
N LEU A 20 -11.25 -10.66 9.07
CA LEU A 20 -11.19 -9.27 9.53
C LEU A 20 -9.73 -8.80 9.63
N LEU A 21 -8.85 -9.62 10.20
CA LEU A 21 -7.41 -9.34 10.28
C LEU A 21 -6.79 -9.17 8.91
N ASN A 22 -7.14 -10.04 7.95
CA ASN A 22 -6.66 -9.95 6.58
C ASN A 22 -7.05 -8.62 5.93
N THR A 23 -8.32 -8.22 6.03
CA THR A 23 -8.80 -6.92 5.53
C THR A 23 -8.09 -5.74 6.18
N LEU A 24 -7.84 -5.82 7.49
CA LEU A 24 -7.14 -4.78 8.24
C LEU A 24 -5.69 -4.60 7.78
N PHE A 25 -4.97 -5.71 7.56
CA PHE A 25 -3.61 -5.67 7.02
C PHE A 25 -3.56 -5.13 5.59
N ILE A 26 -4.50 -5.53 4.74
CA ILE A 26 -4.62 -4.99 3.37
C ILE A 26 -4.89 -3.49 3.41
N GLY A 27 -5.87 -3.05 4.21
CA GLY A 27 -6.19 -1.63 4.37
C GLY A 27 -5.02 -0.81 4.89
N ALA A 28 -4.30 -1.33 5.88
CA ALA A 28 -3.09 -0.69 6.42
C ALA A 28 -1.97 -0.59 5.38
N LEU A 29 -1.75 -1.65 4.59
CA LEU A 29 -0.77 -1.65 3.50
C LEU A 29 -1.10 -0.58 2.45
N ILE A 30 -2.37 -0.49 2.05
CA ILE A 30 -2.86 0.52 1.11
C ILE A 30 -2.67 1.93 1.68
N ALA A 31 -3.03 2.17 2.93
CA ALA A 31 -2.88 3.47 3.57
C ALA A 31 -1.40 3.91 3.62
N LEU A 32 -0.48 2.99 3.95
CA LEU A 32 0.95 3.25 3.96
C LEU A 32 1.49 3.59 2.56
N LEU A 33 1.02 2.87 1.53
CA LEU A 33 1.38 3.13 0.13
C LEU A 33 0.94 4.53 -0.32
N ILE A 34 -0.27 4.96 0.02
CA ILE A 34 -0.77 6.30 -0.30
C ILE A 34 0.04 7.37 0.41
N LEU A 35 0.37 7.16 1.69
CA LEU A 35 1.19 8.08 2.47
C LEU A 35 2.59 8.23 1.87
N TRP A 36 3.20 7.11 1.47
CA TRP A 36 4.48 7.08 0.79
C TRP A 36 4.44 7.76 -0.58
N ALA A 37 3.33 7.62 -1.31
CA ALA A 37 3.11 8.28 -2.59
C ALA A 37 3.09 9.80 -2.48
N GLY A 38 2.29 10.32 -1.54
CA GLY A 38 2.22 11.76 -1.27
C GLY A 38 3.60 12.31 -0.89
N TRP A 39 4.33 11.57 -0.07
CA TRP A 39 5.69 11.94 0.32
C TRP A 39 6.66 11.94 -0.87
N GLY A 40 6.61 10.92 -1.73
CA GLY A 40 7.40 10.84 -2.96
C GLY A 40 7.12 11.98 -3.94
N LEU A 41 5.84 12.33 -4.13
CA LEU A 41 5.41 13.48 -4.93
C LEU A 41 5.99 14.80 -4.41
N VAL A 42 5.92 15.03 -3.09
CA VAL A 42 6.49 16.23 -2.46
C VAL A 42 8.02 16.27 -2.61
N HIS A 43 8.70 15.13 -2.44
CA HIS A 43 10.15 15.03 -2.62
C HIS A 43 10.59 15.36 -4.04
N VAL A 44 9.87 14.81 -5.01
CA VAL A 44 10.13 14.99 -6.43
C VAL A 44 9.81 16.42 -6.89
N TYR A 45 8.70 16.99 -6.43
CA TYR A 45 8.36 18.40 -6.66
C TYR A 45 9.42 19.36 -6.10
N ARG A 46 9.90 19.10 -4.87
CA ARG A 46 11.01 19.85 -4.27
C ARG A 46 12.32 19.73 -5.06
N GLY A 47 12.63 18.54 -5.59
CA GLY A 47 13.81 18.30 -6.41
C GLY A 47 13.76 19.00 -7.78
N TYR A 48 12.58 19.07 -8.38
CA TYR A 48 12.32 19.86 -9.59
C TYR A 48 12.41 21.36 -9.33
N ALA A 49 11.79 21.86 -8.25
CA ALA A 49 11.86 23.27 -7.87
C ALA A 49 13.31 23.73 -7.57
N ALA A 50 14.19 22.81 -7.15
CA ALA A 50 15.61 23.06 -6.94
C ALA A 50 16.46 23.01 -8.23
N GLY A 51 15.86 22.76 -9.41
CA GLY A 51 16.53 22.73 -10.71
C GLY A 51 17.46 21.54 -10.95
N LYS A 52 17.44 20.53 -10.08
CA LYS A 52 18.38 19.40 -10.10
C LYS A 52 17.93 18.20 -10.92
N ILE A 53 16.67 18.16 -11.36
CA ILE A 53 16.06 16.98 -11.98
C ILE A 53 15.28 17.37 -13.23
N GLN A 54 15.53 16.66 -14.34
CA GLN A 54 14.79 16.80 -15.58
C GLN A 54 13.35 16.27 -15.41
N GLU A 55 12.36 17.09 -15.76
CA GLU A 55 10.92 16.90 -15.54
C GLU A 55 10.39 15.52 -15.98
N GLN A 56 10.95 14.96 -17.06
CA GLN A 56 10.60 13.63 -17.57
C GLN A 56 10.98 12.45 -16.66
N THR A 57 12.07 12.55 -15.90
CA THR A 57 12.50 11.49 -14.97
C THR A 57 11.59 11.47 -13.75
N MET A 58 11.19 12.65 -13.30
CA MET A 58 10.20 12.87 -12.24
C MET A 58 8.83 12.31 -12.64
N ALA A 59 8.32 12.64 -13.84
CA ALA A 59 7.03 12.15 -14.31
C ALA A 59 6.98 10.62 -14.43
N ARG A 60 8.05 9.98 -14.93
CA ARG A 60 8.13 8.51 -15.02
C ARG A 60 8.12 7.81 -13.66
N PHE A 61 8.75 8.40 -12.64
CA PHE A 61 8.71 7.85 -11.28
C PHE A 61 7.30 7.94 -10.70
N VAL A 62 6.64 9.09 -10.84
CA VAL A 62 5.27 9.31 -10.38
C VAL A 62 4.29 8.36 -11.07
N ILE A 63 4.39 8.18 -12.40
CA ILE A 63 3.52 7.26 -13.15
C ILE A 63 3.71 5.81 -12.69
N ARG A 64 4.96 5.33 -12.51
CA ARG A 64 5.22 3.98 -11.99
C ARG A 64 4.64 3.76 -10.59
N LEU A 65 4.73 4.78 -9.76
CA LEU A 65 4.27 4.75 -8.38
C LEU A 65 2.74 4.71 -8.31
N VAL A 66 2.05 5.53 -9.11
CA VAL A 66 0.59 5.51 -9.25
C VAL A 66 0.11 4.16 -9.81
N LEU A 67 0.77 3.63 -10.84
CA LEU A 67 0.43 2.32 -11.40
C LEU A 67 0.55 1.20 -10.36
N LEU A 68 1.62 1.17 -9.56
CA LEU A 68 1.79 0.20 -8.48
C LEU A 68 0.64 0.28 -7.46
N ILE A 69 0.20 1.49 -7.11
CA ILE A 69 -0.90 1.70 -6.17
C ILE A 69 -2.23 1.22 -6.77
N VAL A 70 -2.53 1.59 -8.01
CA VAL A 70 -3.76 1.18 -8.70
C VAL A 70 -3.81 -0.34 -8.85
N ILE A 71 -2.71 -0.98 -9.24
CA ILE A 71 -2.62 -2.43 -9.35
C ILE A 71 -2.82 -3.09 -7.98
N SER A 72 -2.21 -2.54 -6.92
CA SER A 72 -2.36 -3.08 -5.57
C SER A 72 -3.80 -2.94 -5.06
N LEU A 73 -4.45 -1.80 -5.30
CA LEU A 73 -5.87 -1.61 -4.99
C LEU A 73 -6.74 -2.61 -5.75
N TYR A 74 -6.48 -2.81 -7.05
CA TYR A 74 -7.28 -3.71 -7.87
C TYR A 74 -7.12 -5.18 -7.46
N LEU A 75 -5.91 -5.60 -7.07
CA LEU A 75 -5.62 -6.99 -6.68
C LEU A 75 -6.10 -7.35 -5.27
N PHE A 76 -6.16 -6.38 -4.37
CA PHE A 76 -6.43 -6.64 -2.96
C PHE A 76 -7.75 -6.06 -2.45
N ALA A 77 -8.35 -5.10 -3.15
CA ALA A 77 -9.64 -4.50 -2.81
C ALA A 77 -10.74 -4.76 -3.87
N GLY A 78 -10.44 -5.51 -4.93
CA GLY A 78 -11.38 -5.93 -5.98
C GLY A 78 -11.97 -7.32 -5.75
#